data_AF-A0A3P3XF75-F1
#
_entry.id   AF-A0A3P3XF75-F1
#
_cell.length_a   1.000
_cell.length_b   1.000
_cell.length_c   1.000
_cell.angle_alpha   90.00
_cell.angle_beta   90.00
_cell.angle_gamma   90.00
#
_symmetry.space_group_name_H-M   'P 1'
#
loop_
_entity.id
_entity.type
_entity.pdbx_description
1 polymer ?
#
loop_
_entity_poly.entity_id
_entity_poly.type
_entity_poly.pdbx_seq_one_letter_code
_entity_poly.pdbx_strand_id
1 'polypeptide(L)'
;MRGRKKYFFDNPRIVAAGAKRKSYIFRALLFASAAISSFLMFSCGTPSAEYLYHPIDFTSETGILRLLPNPSNIDDSYVAALFKGYEIYYHVFDTNDAALNSLSLLQSLSSYDPSYFMSIATSSTYNYYPLLHRFDYLIDPHRPLIVVSNTTNNTYLEFDLNMEINKSWSITSGTDIIVDSVVRNLANNTSADFFVSAYYNSKDQDYTGSDSPKTVYIVFFAVSYGISEASLGNALYSEPVIIDAPVEYTPNS
;
A
#
# COMPACT_ATOMS: atom_id res chain seq x y z
N MET A 1 -20.47 -10.09 -104.33
CA MET A 1 -20.36 -9.04 -103.28
C MET A 1 -21.20 -9.44 -102.07
N ARG A 2 -20.62 -9.30 -100.86
CA ARG A 2 -21.24 -9.38 -99.50
C ARG A 2 -21.86 -10.74 -99.11
N GLY A 3 -21.52 -11.39 -98.00
CA GLY A 3 -20.54 -11.13 -96.94
C GLY A 3 -20.44 -12.38 -96.06
N ARG A 4 -19.25 -12.65 -95.50
CA ARG A 4 -19.07 -13.65 -94.44
C ARG A 4 -18.37 -13.01 -93.24
N LYS A 5 -19.03 -13.13 -92.10
CA LYS A 5 -18.66 -12.65 -90.77
C LYS A 5 -17.30 -13.23 -90.35
N LYS A 6 -16.38 -12.38 -89.88
CA LYS A 6 -15.31 -12.80 -88.97
C LYS A 6 -15.84 -12.68 -87.55
N TYR A 7 -15.79 -13.78 -86.80
CA TYR A 7 -16.08 -13.82 -85.38
C TYR A 7 -14.91 -13.19 -84.62
N PHE A 8 -15.21 -12.16 -83.83
CA PHE A 8 -14.37 -11.71 -82.73
C PHE A 8 -14.44 -12.79 -81.64
N PHE A 9 -13.30 -13.39 -81.29
CA PHE A 9 -13.13 -14.01 -79.98
C PHE A 9 -12.41 -13.02 -79.08
N ASP A 10 -13.16 -12.06 -78.53
CA ASP A 10 -12.77 -11.44 -77.28
C ASP A 10 -12.87 -12.52 -76.21
N ASN A 11 -11.74 -13.03 -75.75
CA ASN A 11 -11.69 -13.99 -74.66
C ASN A 11 -11.72 -13.21 -73.33
N PRO A 12 -12.86 -13.13 -72.60
CA PRO A 12 -12.98 -12.27 -71.42
C PRO A 12 -12.27 -12.86 -70.20
N ARG A 13 -11.68 -14.05 -70.33
CA ARG A 13 -11.19 -14.85 -69.20
C ARG A 13 -9.81 -14.42 -68.67
N ILE A 14 -9.02 -13.67 -69.43
CA ILE A 14 -7.65 -13.31 -69.00
C ILE A 14 -7.61 -11.99 -68.22
N VAL A 15 -8.53 -11.05 -68.48
CA VAL A 15 -8.57 -9.75 -67.77
C VAL A 15 -9.20 -9.89 -66.37
N ALA A 16 -10.11 -10.85 -66.18
CA ALA A 16 -10.81 -11.06 -64.90
C ALA A 16 -9.94 -11.68 -63.79
N ALA A 17 -8.87 -12.41 -64.14
CA ALA A 17 -7.98 -13.05 -63.16
C ALA A 17 -7.01 -12.06 -62.48
N GLY A 18 -6.54 -11.05 -63.21
CA GLY A 18 -5.62 -10.03 -62.68
C GLY A 18 -6.31 -9.01 -61.77
N ALA A 19 -7.54 -8.60 -62.11
CA ALA A 19 -8.31 -7.65 -61.30
C ALA A 19 -8.76 -8.25 -59.96
N LYS A 20 -9.15 -9.54 -59.94
CA LYS A 20 -9.48 -10.25 -58.70
C LYS A 20 -8.25 -10.41 -57.81
N ARG A 21 -7.09 -10.85 -58.34
CA ARG A 21 -5.85 -10.99 -57.56
C ARG A 21 -5.39 -9.67 -56.92
N LYS A 22 -5.42 -8.56 -57.65
CA LYS A 22 -5.07 -7.24 -57.11
C LYS A 22 -6.06 -6.78 -56.02
N SER A 23 -7.36 -7.06 -56.19
CA SER A 23 -8.40 -6.76 -55.18
C SER A 23 -8.24 -7.58 -53.90
N TYR A 24 -7.89 -8.87 -53.99
CA TYR A 24 -7.62 -9.70 -52.82
C TYR A 24 -6.32 -9.31 -52.10
N ILE A 25 -5.26 -8.94 -52.84
CA ILE A 25 -4.00 -8.47 -52.23
C ILE A 25 -4.21 -7.11 -51.55
N PHE A 26 -4.94 -6.18 -52.17
CA PHE A 26 -5.22 -4.88 -51.58
C PHE A 26 -6.14 -4.97 -50.37
N ARG A 27 -7.16 -5.84 -50.41
CA ARG A 27 -8.00 -6.15 -49.25
C ARG A 27 -7.21 -6.87 -48.16
N ALA A 28 -6.35 -7.83 -48.49
CA ALA A 28 -5.48 -8.50 -47.52
C ALA A 28 -4.48 -7.54 -46.87
N LEU A 29 -3.93 -6.57 -47.60
CA LEU A 29 -3.08 -5.51 -47.04
C LEU A 29 -3.85 -4.54 -46.14
N LEU A 30 -5.10 -4.19 -46.47
CA LEU A 30 -5.98 -3.37 -45.63
C LEU A 30 -6.45 -4.11 -44.36
N PHE A 31 -6.72 -5.41 -44.45
CA PHE A 31 -7.03 -6.23 -43.28
C PHE A 31 -5.78 -6.47 -42.42
N ALA A 32 -4.61 -6.64 -43.02
CA ALA A 32 -3.34 -6.76 -42.30
C ALA A 32 -2.96 -5.44 -41.61
N SER A 33 -3.12 -4.29 -42.28
CA SER A 33 -2.85 -2.99 -41.66
C SER A 33 -3.86 -2.62 -40.58
N ALA A 34 -5.15 -2.96 -40.75
CA ALA A 34 -6.15 -2.81 -39.70
C ALA A 34 -5.89 -3.75 -38.51
N ALA A 35 -5.46 -4.99 -38.74
CA ALA A 35 -5.10 -5.91 -37.67
C ALA A 35 -3.85 -5.47 -36.90
N ILE A 36 -2.85 -4.92 -37.59
CA ILE A 36 -1.63 -4.37 -36.96
C ILE A 36 -1.94 -3.10 -36.17
N SER A 37 -2.78 -2.20 -36.69
CA SER A 37 -3.23 -1.01 -35.96
C SER A 37 -4.10 -1.35 -34.74
N SER A 38 -4.91 -2.40 -34.81
CA SER A 38 -5.66 -2.91 -33.65
C SER A 38 -4.73 -3.50 -32.59
N PHE A 39 -3.66 -4.22 -32.99
CA PHE A 39 -2.66 -4.73 -32.04
C PHE A 39 -1.84 -3.62 -31.37
N LEU A 40 -1.55 -2.52 -32.08
CA LEU A 40 -0.85 -1.36 -31.52
C LEU A 40 -1.71 -0.57 -30.51
N MET A 41 -3.05 -0.61 -30.64
CA MET A 41 -3.97 0.02 -29.69
C MET A 41 -4.25 -0.81 -28.42
N PHE A 42 -3.86 -2.09 -28.40
CA PHE A 42 -3.89 -2.93 -27.19
C PHE A 42 -2.52 -3.05 -26.50
N SER A 43 -1.50 -2.38 -27.04
CA SER A 43 -0.27 -2.08 -26.28
C SER A 43 -0.48 -0.82 -25.43
N CYS A 44 -1.60 -0.75 -24.69
CA CYS A 44 -1.59 0.02 -23.46
C CYS A 44 -0.65 -0.77 -22.55
N GLY A 45 0.59 -0.32 -22.42
CA GLY A 45 1.52 -0.88 -21.45
C GLY A 45 0.76 -0.95 -20.14
N THR A 46 0.49 -2.17 -19.67
CA THR A 46 0.07 -2.37 -18.29
C THR A 46 1.02 -1.51 -17.46
N PRO A 47 0.53 -0.59 -16.61
CA PRO A 47 1.43 0.17 -15.77
C PRO A 47 2.35 -0.86 -15.12
N SER A 48 3.65 -0.77 -15.38
CA SER A 48 4.64 -1.44 -14.53
C SER A 48 4.23 -1.05 -13.12
N ALA A 49 3.92 -2.04 -12.28
CA ALA A 49 3.24 -1.88 -10.99
C ALA A 49 3.61 -0.55 -10.34
N GLU A 50 2.62 0.24 -9.91
CA GLU A 50 2.88 1.47 -9.19
C GLU A 50 3.87 1.19 -8.04
N TYR A 51 5.01 1.88 -8.02
CA TYR A 51 6.09 1.63 -7.06
C TYR A 51 6.10 2.78 -6.05
N LEU A 52 5.76 2.48 -4.80
CA LEU A 52 6.04 3.33 -3.64
C LEU A 52 7.29 2.80 -2.94
N TYR A 53 7.96 3.66 -2.20
CA TYR A 53 9.15 3.32 -1.44
C TYR A 53 8.85 3.29 0.07
N HIS A 54 9.28 2.26 0.78
CA HIS A 54 9.22 2.23 2.25
C HIS A 54 9.89 3.45 2.91
N PRO A 55 9.54 3.80 4.16
CA PRO A 55 10.29 4.76 4.97
C PRO A 55 11.78 4.46 4.96
N ILE A 56 12.64 5.49 4.90
CA ILE A 56 14.10 5.30 4.95
C ILE A 56 14.50 4.62 6.24
N ASP A 57 13.87 5.03 7.33
CA ASP A 57 14.14 4.51 8.65
C ASP A 57 12.89 4.51 9.52
N PHE A 58 12.86 3.61 10.48
CA PHE A 58 11.79 3.47 11.47
C PHE A 58 12.38 2.94 12.77
N THR A 59 12.39 3.76 13.81
CA THR A 59 13.18 3.48 15.04
C THR A 59 12.39 3.83 16.29
N SER A 60 12.57 3.06 17.36
CA SER A 60 12.05 3.40 18.70
C SER A 60 13.20 3.82 19.62
N GLU A 61 13.14 5.03 20.17
CA GLU A 61 14.09 5.51 21.17
C GLU A 61 13.41 6.43 22.20
N THR A 62 13.63 6.15 23.48
CA THR A 62 13.14 6.92 24.63
C THR A 62 11.63 7.18 24.64
N GLY A 63 10.83 6.19 24.20
CA GLY A 63 9.37 6.33 24.13
C GLY A 63 8.87 7.17 22.95
N ILE A 64 9.73 7.42 21.97
CA ILE A 64 9.39 8.03 20.69
C ILE A 64 9.63 7.00 19.59
N LEU A 65 8.62 6.79 18.75
CA LEU A 65 8.74 6.00 17.54
C LEU A 65 8.86 6.97 16.35
N ARG A 66 10.05 7.02 15.75
CA ARG A 66 10.38 7.94 14.65
C ARG A 66 10.28 7.25 13.31
N LEU A 67 9.60 7.90 12.36
CA LEU A 67 9.50 7.52 10.96
C LEU A 67 10.19 8.58 10.10
N LEU A 68 11.21 8.16 9.36
CA LEU A 68 11.91 9.02 8.38
C LEU A 68 11.32 8.78 6.97
N PRO A 69 10.61 9.77 6.39
CA PRO A 69 9.98 9.61 5.08
C PRO A 69 11.01 9.35 3.98
N ASN A 70 10.60 8.58 2.97
CA ASN A 70 11.39 8.45 1.76
C ASN A 70 11.04 9.59 0.78
N PRO A 71 11.99 10.48 0.45
CA PRO A 71 11.74 11.62 -0.42
C PRO A 71 11.39 11.18 -1.84
N SER A 72 11.75 9.95 -2.25
CA SER A 72 11.38 9.40 -3.56
C SER A 72 9.86 9.26 -3.73
N ASN A 73 9.09 9.16 -2.65
CA ASN A 73 7.63 9.19 -2.70
C ASN A 73 7.03 10.58 -2.95
N ILE A 74 7.83 11.63 -2.83
CA ILE A 74 7.39 13.04 -2.84
C ILE A 74 8.00 13.80 -4.03
N ASP A 75 9.27 13.55 -4.32
CA ASP A 75 10.05 14.28 -5.31
C ASP A 75 9.82 13.78 -6.75
N ASP A 76 9.47 12.50 -6.92
CA ASP A 76 9.10 11.95 -8.22
C ASP A 76 7.63 12.27 -8.52
N SER A 77 7.37 13.08 -9.55
CA SER A 77 6.02 13.53 -9.90
C SER A 77 5.02 12.42 -10.21
N TYR A 78 5.47 11.27 -10.71
CA TYR A 78 4.60 10.13 -11.00
C TYR A 78 4.26 9.40 -9.70
N VAL A 79 5.26 9.15 -8.85
CA VAL A 79 5.08 8.48 -7.55
C VAL A 79 4.29 9.36 -6.58
N ALA A 80 4.57 10.66 -6.53
CA ALA A 80 3.89 11.63 -5.68
C ALA A 80 2.40 11.77 -6.00
N ALA A 81 2.01 11.55 -7.26
CA ALA A 81 0.59 11.51 -7.63
C ALA A 81 -0.13 10.32 -6.98
N LEU A 82 0.60 9.22 -6.72
CA LEU A 82 0.09 7.96 -6.19
C LEU A 82 0.20 7.90 -4.66
N PHE A 83 1.22 8.51 -4.08
CA PHE A 83 1.50 8.51 -2.65
C PHE A 83 0.50 9.38 -1.87
N LYS A 84 -0.06 8.83 -0.78
CA LYS A 84 -0.97 9.55 0.12
C LYS A 84 -0.40 9.75 1.51
N GLY A 85 0.52 8.88 1.94
CA GLY A 85 1.18 9.00 3.22
C GLY A 85 1.61 7.68 3.82
N TYR A 86 1.61 7.58 5.15
CA TYR A 86 2.09 6.39 5.85
C TYR A 86 1.04 5.82 6.79
N GLU A 87 0.98 4.50 6.82
CA GLU A 87 0.28 3.70 7.83
C GLU A 87 1.30 3.15 8.83
N ILE A 88 0.89 2.97 10.08
CA ILE A 88 1.71 2.30 11.09
C ILE A 88 0.89 1.13 11.62
N TYR A 89 1.41 -0.08 11.44
CA TYR A 89 0.80 -1.31 11.95
C TYR A 89 1.42 -1.68 13.29
N TYR A 90 0.62 -2.30 14.15
CA TYR A 90 1.06 -2.72 15.47
C TYR A 90 0.40 -4.04 15.91
N HIS A 91 1.06 -4.71 16.87
CA HIS A 91 0.47 -5.76 17.69
C HIS A 91 1.03 -5.67 19.11
N VAL A 92 0.18 -5.93 20.10
CA VAL A 92 0.49 -5.77 21.53
C VAL A 92 0.71 -7.14 22.18
N PHE A 93 1.68 -7.23 23.09
CA PHE A 93 2.03 -8.43 23.83
C PHE A 93 2.18 -8.11 25.32
N ASP A 94 1.83 -9.02 26.22
CA ASP A 94 2.10 -8.86 27.66
C ASP A 94 3.50 -9.27 28.10
N THR A 95 4.24 -9.96 27.23
CA THR A 95 5.59 -10.43 27.51
C THR A 95 6.58 -10.01 26.44
N ASN A 96 7.78 -9.65 26.88
CA ASN A 96 8.88 -9.30 25.99
C ASN A 96 9.25 -10.47 25.07
N ASP A 97 9.27 -11.70 25.59
CA ASP A 97 9.62 -12.89 24.81
C ASP A 97 8.66 -13.12 23.64
N ALA A 98 7.35 -12.93 23.85
CA ALA A 98 6.37 -13.03 22.77
C ALA A 98 6.57 -11.93 21.70
N ALA A 99 6.81 -10.69 22.14
CA ALA A 99 7.10 -9.59 21.23
C ALA A 99 8.40 -9.81 20.43
N LEU A 100 9.47 -10.27 21.07
CA LEU A 100 10.74 -10.59 20.41
C LEU A 100 10.62 -11.75 19.42
N ASN A 101 9.83 -12.78 19.75
CA ASN A 101 9.54 -13.87 18.82
C ASN A 101 8.76 -13.36 17.60
N SER A 102 7.79 -12.47 17.81
CA SER A 102 7.03 -11.86 16.73
C SER A 102 7.90 -10.95 15.85
N LEU A 103 8.74 -10.12 16.46
CA LEU A 103 9.74 -9.30 15.77
C LEU A 103 10.67 -10.14 14.91
N SER A 104 11.24 -11.21 15.49
CA SER A 104 12.16 -12.12 14.78
C SER A 104 11.48 -12.79 13.59
N LEU A 105 10.21 -13.18 13.74
CA LEU A 105 9.42 -13.69 12.64
C LEU A 105 9.27 -12.63 11.53
N LEU A 106 8.78 -11.43 11.86
CA LEU A 106 8.58 -10.38 10.85
C LEU A 106 9.89 -10.03 10.12
N GLN A 107 11.00 -9.94 10.85
CA GLN A 107 12.33 -9.74 10.27
C GLN A 107 12.75 -10.88 9.35
N SER A 108 12.40 -12.14 9.67
CA SER A 108 12.66 -13.29 8.78
C SER A 108 11.84 -13.25 7.48
N LEU A 109 10.71 -12.52 7.49
CA LEU A 109 9.88 -12.33 6.31
C LEU A 109 10.42 -11.26 5.36
N SER A 110 11.44 -10.48 5.76
CA SER A 110 12.05 -9.41 4.96
C SER A 110 12.63 -9.90 3.62
N SER A 111 13.01 -11.18 3.54
CA SER A 111 13.54 -11.79 2.30
C SER A 111 12.46 -12.13 1.25
N TYR A 112 11.19 -12.01 1.58
CA TYR A 112 10.07 -12.35 0.70
C TYR A 112 9.45 -11.11 0.06
N ASP A 113 8.59 -11.33 -0.94
CA ASP A 113 7.81 -10.26 -1.56
C ASP A 113 6.96 -9.50 -0.51
N PRO A 114 6.85 -8.16 -0.59
CA PRO A 114 6.08 -7.38 0.37
C PRO A 114 4.61 -7.79 0.52
N SER A 115 3.97 -8.25 -0.56
CA SER A 115 2.59 -8.73 -0.52
C SER A 115 2.49 -9.97 0.37
N TYR A 116 3.53 -10.82 0.34
CA TYR A 116 3.62 -11.98 1.23
C TYR A 116 3.81 -11.55 2.68
N PHE A 117 4.74 -10.63 2.96
CA PHE A 117 4.92 -10.05 4.30
C PHE A 117 3.58 -9.53 4.85
N MET A 118 2.90 -8.66 4.11
CA MET A 118 1.63 -8.06 4.53
C MET A 118 0.54 -9.10 4.73
N SER A 119 0.47 -10.12 3.85
CA SER A 119 -0.50 -11.20 3.98
C SER A 119 -0.32 -12.03 5.24
N ILE A 120 0.93 -12.21 5.69
CA ILE A 120 1.25 -12.93 6.92
C ILE A 120 0.99 -12.02 8.12
N ALA A 121 1.57 -10.82 8.14
CA ALA A 121 1.45 -9.89 9.27
C ALA A 121 -0.01 -9.56 9.62
N THR A 122 -0.84 -9.32 8.61
CA THR A 122 -2.27 -8.98 8.79
C THR A 122 -3.19 -10.20 8.81
N SER A 123 -2.67 -11.42 8.71
CA SER A 123 -3.46 -12.63 8.82
C SER A 123 -4.08 -12.78 10.21
N SER A 124 -5.14 -13.60 10.31
CA SER A 124 -5.78 -13.95 11.58
C SER A 124 -4.87 -14.62 12.62
N THR A 125 -3.66 -15.04 12.22
CA THR A 125 -2.66 -15.67 13.09
C THR A 125 -1.80 -14.63 13.80
N TYR A 126 -1.43 -13.55 13.12
CA TYR A 126 -0.49 -12.54 13.64
C TYR A 126 -1.15 -11.22 13.97
N ASN A 127 -2.31 -10.92 13.35
CA ASN A 127 -3.23 -9.87 13.77
C ASN A 127 -2.57 -8.49 13.98
N TYR A 128 -1.68 -8.09 13.07
CA TYR A 128 -1.19 -6.71 13.05
C TYR A 128 -2.26 -5.80 12.46
N TYR A 129 -2.65 -4.76 13.20
CA TYR A 129 -3.67 -3.80 12.81
C TYR A 129 -3.06 -2.41 12.59
N PRO A 130 -3.65 -1.59 11.70
CA PRO A 130 -3.25 -0.19 11.59
C PRO A 130 -3.63 0.59 12.86
N LEU A 131 -2.76 1.50 13.27
CA LEU A 131 -3.06 2.56 14.23
C LEU A 131 -4.11 3.50 13.64
N LEU A 132 -4.96 4.06 14.51
CA LEU A 132 -6.06 4.93 14.08
C LEU A 132 -5.92 6.34 14.65
N HIS A 133 -6.45 7.33 13.94
CA HIS A 133 -6.69 8.67 14.47
C HIS A 133 -8.09 8.74 15.09
N ARG A 134 -8.23 9.26 16.31
CA ARG A 134 -9.51 9.38 17.05
C ARG A 134 -10.49 10.41 16.46
N PHE A 135 -10.06 11.33 15.59
CA PHE A 135 -10.96 12.37 15.06
C PHE A 135 -12.02 11.74 14.16
N ASP A 136 -13.27 11.87 14.60
CA ASP A 136 -14.48 11.26 14.06
C ASP A 136 -14.62 9.76 14.36
N TYR A 137 -15.76 9.37 14.93
CA TYR A 137 -16.21 7.99 15.15
C TYR A 137 -16.28 7.13 13.87
N LEU A 138 -15.82 7.67 12.75
CA LEU A 138 -15.75 7.08 11.43
C LEU A 138 -14.27 6.95 11.09
N ILE A 139 -13.72 5.76 11.29
CA ILE A 139 -12.48 5.36 10.65
C ILE A 139 -12.70 5.54 9.14
N ASP A 140 -11.98 6.46 8.50
CA ASP A 140 -11.94 6.54 7.04
C ASP A 140 -10.93 5.48 6.56
N PRO A 141 -11.38 4.30 6.07
CA PRO A 141 -10.47 3.26 5.62
C PRO A 141 -9.71 3.65 4.35
N HIS A 142 -9.98 4.81 3.77
CA HIS A 142 -9.32 5.31 2.56
C HIS A 142 -8.26 6.38 2.83
N ARG A 143 -7.98 6.68 4.10
CA ARG A 143 -7.05 7.73 4.50
C ARG A 143 -5.94 7.14 5.37
N PRO A 144 -4.65 7.35 5.02
CA PRO A 144 -3.59 6.87 5.87
C PRO A 144 -3.53 7.64 7.19
N LEU A 145 -2.98 6.99 8.22
CA LEU A 145 -2.77 7.61 9.53
C LEU A 145 -2.03 8.96 9.42
N ILE A 146 -0.91 8.96 8.68
CA ILE A 146 -0.13 10.17 8.37
C ILE A 146 -0.45 10.57 6.94
N VAL A 147 -1.18 11.67 6.74
CA VAL A 147 -1.48 12.18 5.39
C VAL A 147 -0.42 13.18 4.94
N VAL A 148 0.30 12.84 3.86
CA VAL A 148 1.34 13.71 3.29
C VAL A 148 0.81 14.55 2.13
N SER A 149 -0.24 14.09 1.44
CA SER A 149 -0.79 14.76 0.25
C SER A 149 -1.54 16.08 0.53
N ASN A 150 -1.70 16.47 1.80
CA ASN A 150 -2.42 17.68 2.21
C ASN A 150 -1.50 18.76 2.78
N THR A 151 -0.18 18.57 2.64
CA THR A 151 0.82 19.42 3.27
C THR A 151 1.23 20.44 2.22
N THR A 152 0.86 21.70 2.44
CA THR A 152 1.12 22.79 1.49
C THR A 152 2.62 23.03 1.23
N ASN A 153 3.50 22.35 1.97
CA ASN A 153 4.94 22.57 1.93
C ASN A 153 5.81 21.34 1.64
N ASN A 154 5.29 20.09 1.57
CA ASN A 154 6.12 18.88 1.32
C ASN A 154 7.44 18.81 2.14
N THR A 155 7.51 19.50 3.29
CA THR A 155 8.76 19.77 4.04
C THR A 155 8.93 18.87 5.26
N TYR A 156 8.05 17.89 5.46
CA TYR A 156 8.15 17.01 6.62
C TYR A 156 9.37 16.10 6.49
N LEU A 157 10.39 16.40 7.29
CA LEU A 157 11.65 15.66 7.34
C LEU A 157 11.53 14.40 8.19
N GLU A 158 10.59 14.36 9.14
CA GLU A 158 10.39 13.24 10.05
C GLU A 158 8.99 13.28 10.67
N PHE A 159 8.52 12.13 11.15
CA PHE A 159 7.31 12.00 11.96
C PHE A 159 7.63 11.25 13.25
N ASP A 160 7.30 11.84 14.39
CA ASP A 160 7.53 11.26 15.71
C ASP A 160 6.18 10.89 16.34
N LEU A 161 5.95 9.59 16.56
CA LEU A 161 4.87 9.09 17.40
C LEU A 161 5.33 9.17 18.87
N ASN A 162 4.74 10.11 19.60
CA ASN A 162 5.01 10.38 21.00
C ASN A 162 4.16 9.44 21.87
N MET A 163 4.81 8.46 22.52
CA MET A 163 4.16 7.45 23.35
C MET A 163 4.20 7.82 24.83
N GLU A 164 3.62 8.97 25.18
CA GLU A 164 3.64 9.48 26.56
C GLU A 164 2.86 8.58 27.53
N ILE A 165 3.45 8.30 28.69
CA ILE A 165 2.81 7.56 29.78
C ILE A 165 1.66 8.42 30.35
N ASN A 166 0.52 7.81 30.66
CA ASN A 166 -0.68 8.50 31.18
C ASN A 166 -1.35 9.50 30.22
N LYS A 167 -1.03 9.47 28.92
CA LYS A 167 -1.65 10.38 27.95
C LYS A 167 -2.00 9.67 26.66
N SER A 168 -2.90 10.27 25.89
CA SER A 168 -3.12 9.87 24.51
C SER A 168 -1.85 10.14 23.70
N TRP A 169 -1.52 9.20 22.81
CA TRP A 169 -0.38 9.34 21.93
C TRP A 169 -0.69 10.30 20.79
N SER A 170 0.36 10.91 20.24
CA SER A 170 0.24 11.88 19.14
C SER A 170 1.38 11.73 18.15
N ILE A 171 1.15 12.12 16.90
CA ILE A 171 2.19 12.20 15.87
C ILE A 171 2.50 13.65 15.59
N THR A 172 3.78 14.01 15.66
CA THR A 172 4.31 15.34 15.38
C THR A 172 5.29 15.32 14.21
N SER A 173 5.44 16.45 13.54
CA SER A 173 6.56 16.71 12.63
C SER A 173 7.17 18.07 12.97
N GLY A 174 8.39 18.07 13.52
CA GLY A 174 8.98 19.27 14.12
C GLY A 174 8.09 19.80 15.25
N THR A 175 7.57 21.02 15.10
CA THR A 175 6.66 21.64 16.09
C THR A 175 5.18 21.39 15.84
N ASP A 176 4.84 20.80 14.70
CA ASP A 176 3.45 20.66 14.26
C ASP A 176 2.86 19.33 14.74
N ILE A 177 1.68 19.37 15.34
CA ILE A 177 0.90 18.17 15.65
C ILE A 177 0.16 17.76 14.37
N ILE A 178 0.51 16.58 13.86
CA ILE A 178 -0.07 16.00 12.64
C ILE A 178 -1.28 15.13 12.99
N VAL A 179 -1.17 14.37 14.09
CA VAL A 179 -2.24 13.54 14.65
C VAL A 179 -2.26 13.76 16.16
N ASP A 180 -3.35 14.27 16.70
CA ASP A 180 -3.46 14.66 18.11
C ASP A 180 -3.90 13.52 19.04
N SER A 181 -4.49 12.44 18.50
CA SER A 181 -4.91 11.29 19.30
C SER A 181 -4.85 9.99 18.49
N VAL A 182 -3.79 9.23 18.73
CA VAL A 182 -3.55 7.90 18.16
C VAL A 182 -4.13 6.83 19.09
N VAL A 183 -4.88 5.88 18.53
CA VAL A 183 -5.62 4.86 19.26
C VAL A 183 -5.42 3.46 18.66
N ARG A 184 -5.62 2.43 19.49
CA ARG A 184 -5.70 1.03 19.08
C ARG A 184 -7.07 0.69 18.52
N ASN A 185 -7.11 -0.32 17.66
CA ASN A 185 -8.28 -0.91 17.02
C ASN A 185 -8.65 -2.23 17.71
N LEU A 186 -9.77 -2.26 18.43
CA LEU A 186 -10.20 -3.39 19.25
C LEU A 186 -11.13 -4.39 18.51
N ALA A 187 -11.33 -4.19 17.21
CA ALA A 187 -12.32 -4.87 16.38
C ALA A 187 -13.79 -4.61 16.79
N ASN A 188 -14.71 -4.64 15.82
CA ASN A 188 -16.09 -4.11 15.90
C ASN A 188 -16.20 -2.57 15.89
N ASN A 189 -15.29 -1.88 15.19
CA ASN A 189 -15.24 -0.41 15.08
C ASN A 189 -15.11 0.30 16.44
N THR A 190 -14.62 -0.41 17.45
CA THR A 190 -14.26 0.18 18.74
C THR A 190 -12.78 0.51 18.75
N SER A 191 -12.44 1.62 19.38
CA SER A 191 -11.07 2.06 19.57
C SER A 191 -10.82 2.41 21.03
N ALA A 192 -9.56 2.32 21.45
CA ALA A 192 -9.15 2.68 22.80
C ALA A 192 -7.77 3.34 22.80
N ASP A 193 -7.44 4.10 23.84
CA ASP A 193 -6.05 4.50 24.05
C ASP A 193 -5.18 3.27 24.37
N PHE A 194 -3.87 3.43 24.31
CA PHE A 194 -2.92 2.40 24.75
C PHE A 194 -2.75 2.32 26.28
N PHE A 195 -3.23 3.34 27.01
CA PHE A 195 -3.01 3.49 28.45
C PHE A 195 -4.30 3.75 29.24
N VAL A 196 -5.01 4.84 28.93
CA VAL A 196 -6.06 5.40 29.80
C VAL A 196 -7.35 4.56 29.80
N SER A 197 -7.74 4.08 28.61
CA SER A 197 -9.03 3.41 28.38
C SER A 197 -8.88 1.97 27.88
N ALA A 198 -7.63 1.46 27.80
CA ALA A 198 -7.26 0.35 26.94
C ALA A 198 -7.83 -1.03 27.33
N TYR A 199 -8.13 -1.25 28.61
CA TYR A 199 -8.56 -2.56 29.17
C TYR A 199 -8.14 -3.77 28.35
N TYR A 200 -6.84 -4.12 28.37
CA TYR A 200 -6.32 -5.26 27.61
C TYR A 200 -6.96 -6.57 28.08
N ASN A 201 -7.62 -7.26 27.15
CA ASN A 201 -8.22 -8.57 27.36
C ASN A 201 -7.62 -9.58 26.38
N SER A 202 -7.41 -10.82 26.81
CA SER A 202 -6.95 -11.96 26.00
C SER A 202 -7.79 -12.26 24.75
N LYS A 203 -8.96 -11.63 24.60
CA LYS A 203 -9.84 -11.71 23.42
C LYS A 203 -9.72 -10.52 22.48
N ASP A 204 -9.00 -9.47 22.85
CA ASP A 204 -8.69 -8.36 21.97
C ASP A 204 -7.89 -8.88 20.77
N GLN A 205 -8.25 -8.45 19.56
CA GLN A 205 -7.64 -9.02 18.35
C GLN A 205 -6.20 -8.55 18.13
N ASP A 206 -5.89 -7.33 18.54
CA ASP A 206 -4.59 -6.68 18.44
C ASP A 206 -3.65 -7.02 19.61
N TYR A 207 -4.03 -7.98 20.47
CA TYR A 207 -3.29 -8.31 21.68
C TYR A 207 -3.15 -9.81 21.90
N THR A 208 -1.93 -10.23 22.19
CA THR A 208 -1.60 -11.58 22.62
C THR A 208 -1.10 -11.56 24.06
N GLY A 209 -1.90 -12.08 24.99
CA GLY A 209 -1.52 -12.15 26.39
C GLY A 209 -2.66 -12.49 27.34
N SER A 210 -2.38 -12.31 28.62
CA SER A 210 -3.29 -12.49 29.75
C SER A 210 -4.20 -11.26 29.95
N ASP A 211 -5.33 -11.43 30.63
CA ASP A 211 -6.20 -10.29 30.95
C ASP A 211 -5.50 -9.33 31.94
N SER A 212 -5.60 -8.02 31.69
CA SER A 212 -5.08 -6.96 32.58
C SER A 212 -3.57 -7.08 32.91
N PRO A 213 -2.68 -7.09 31.90
CA PRO A 213 -1.24 -7.12 32.10
C PRO A 213 -0.76 -5.83 32.78
N LYS A 214 0.32 -5.86 33.56
CA LYS A 214 0.88 -4.62 34.17
C LYS A 214 1.67 -3.76 33.18
N THR A 215 2.19 -4.40 32.14
CA THR A 215 3.09 -3.81 31.18
C THR A 215 2.82 -4.49 29.85
N VAL A 216 2.90 -3.73 28.76
CA VAL A 216 2.78 -4.28 27.42
C VAL A 216 3.99 -3.90 26.57
N TYR A 217 4.28 -4.78 25.62
CA TYR A 217 5.33 -4.67 24.62
C TYR A 217 4.62 -4.58 23.27
N ILE A 218 5.05 -3.67 22.41
CA ILE A 218 4.37 -3.42 21.15
C ILE A 218 5.40 -3.54 20.04
N VAL A 219 5.07 -4.32 19.02
CA VAL A 219 5.85 -4.41 17.79
C VAL A 219 5.14 -3.56 16.75
N PHE A 220 5.91 -2.71 16.08
CA PHE A 220 5.46 -1.80 15.04
C PHE A 220 6.18 -2.06 13.72
N PHE A 221 5.51 -1.76 12.61
CA PHE A 221 6.16 -1.48 11.33
C PHE A 221 5.34 -0.42 10.59
N ALA A 222 6.01 0.41 9.80
CA ALA A 222 5.36 1.44 9.00
C ALA A 222 5.22 0.98 7.56
N VAL A 223 4.20 1.46 6.85
CA VAL A 223 3.92 1.12 5.45
C VAL A 223 3.62 2.39 4.66
N SER A 224 4.13 2.49 3.44
CA SER A 224 3.73 3.56 2.51
C SER A 224 2.36 3.27 1.89
N TYR A 225 1.47 4.25 1.96
CA TYR A 225 0.07 4.13 1.52
C TYR A 225 -0.19 4.96 0.26
N GLY A 226 -0.83 4.34 -0.74
CA GLY A 226 -1.12 4.94 -2.06
C GLY A 226 -2.60 4.97 -2.43
N ILE A 227 -2.90 5.32 -3.69
CA ILE A 227 -4.29 5.40 -4.23
C ILE A 227 -4.96 4.02 -4.32
N SER A 228 -4.21 2.93 -4.47
CA SER A 228 -4.79 1.59 -4.52
C SER A 228 -3.98 0.59 -3.69
N GLU A 229 -4.66 -0.39 -3.08
CA GLU A 229 -4.00 -1.55 -2.45
C GLU A 229 -3.25 -2.42 -3.48
N ALA A 230 -3.46 -2.21 -4.78
CA ALA A 230 -2.73 -2.88 -5.86
C ALA A 230 -1.42 -2.16 -6.23
N SER A 231 -1.15 -0.98 -5.63
CA SER A 231 0.07 -0.18 -5.84
C SER A 231 1.28 -0.69 -5.05
N LEU A 232 1.23 -1.97 -4.65
CA LEU A 232 2.21 -2.61 -3.80
C LEU A 232 3.33 -3.24 -4.65
N GLY A 233 4.18 -2.40 -5.23
CA GLY A 233 5.41 -2.82 -5.91
C GLY A 233 6.66 -2.61 -5.04
N ASN A 234 7.27 -3.70 -4.58
CA ASN A 234 8.61 -3.84 -3.97
C ASN A 234 9.05 -2.82 -2.88
N ALA A 235 9.15 -3.34 -1.66
CA ALA A 235 9.56 -2.71 -0.39
C ALA A 235 8.65 -1.57 0.06
N LEU A 236 7.52 -1.94 0.69
CA LEU A 236 6.46 -1.01 1.09
C LEU A 236 6.36 -0.83 2.59
N TYR A 237 7.13 -1.60 3.36
CA TYR A 237 7.13 -1.61 4.81
C TYR A 237 8.53 -1.31 5.33
N SER A 238 8.61 -0.65 6.47
CA SER A 238 9.87 -0.45 7.19
C SER A 238 10.34 -1.75 7.84
N GLU A 239 11.61 -1.80 8.24
CA GLU A 239 12.04 -2.81 9.21
C GLU A 239 11.13 -2.74 10.45
N PRO A 240 10.61 -3.88 10.95
CA PRO A 240 9.81 -3.89 12.15
C PRO A 240 10.66 -3.57 13.36
N VAL A 241 10.06 -2.89 14.35
CA VAL A 241 10.71 -2.51 15.61
C VAL A 241 9.83 -2.87 16.79
N ILE A 242 10.47 -3.26 17.89
CA ILE A 242 9.81 -3.33 19.19
C ILE A 242 10.01 -1.99 19.91
N ILE A 243 9.02 -1.56 20.70
CA ILE A 243 9.21 -0.42 21.60
C ILE A 243 10.40 -0.68 22.52
N ASP A 244 11.25 0.34 22.63
CA ASP A 244 12.46 0.29 23.45
C ASP A 244 12.17 0.45 24.94
N ALA A 245 11.07 1.14 25.26
CA ALA A 245 10.51 1.25 26.60
C ALA A 245 9.11 0.59 26.62
N PRO A 246 8.86 -0.41 27.49
CA PRO A 246 7.54 -1.01 27.63
C PRO A 246 6.50 0.02 28.07
N VAL A 247 5.26 -0.12 27.61
CA VAL A 247 4.16 0.74 28.06
C VAL A 247 3.64 0.18 29.38
N GLU A 248 3.78 0.95 30.46
CA GLU A 248 3.12 0.63 31.73
C GLU A 248 1.62 0.76 31.57
N TYR A 249 0.86 -0.19 32.10
CA TYR A 249 -0.60 -0.16 32.09
C TYR A 249 -1.13 0.06 33.50
N THR A 250 -1.86 1.14 33.71
CA THR A 250 -2.61 1.40 34.95
C THR A 250 -4.10 1.49 34.67
N PRO A 251 -4.87 0.40 34.86
CA PRO A 251 -6.32 0.46 34.71
C PRO A 251 -6.90 1.48 35.69
N ASN A 252 -7.70 2.43 35.21
CA ASN A 252 -8.44 3.44 35.99
C ASN A 252 -7.61 4.54 36.67
N SER A 253 -6.39 4.82 36.19
CA SER A 253 -5.61 6.01 36.58
C SER A 253 -6.20 7.30 36.03
#